data_AF-A0A0F9NEH5-F1
#
_entry.id   AF-A0A0F9NEH5-F1
#
_cell.length_a   1.000
_cell.length_b   1.000
_cell.length_c   1.000
_cell.angle_alpha   90.00
_cell.angle_beta   90.00
_cell.angle_gamma   90.00
#
_symmetry.space_group_name_H-M   'P 1'
#
loop_
_entity.id
_entity.type
_entity.pdbx_description
1 polymer ?
#
loop_
_entity_poly.entity_id
_entity_poly.type
_entity_poly.pdbx_seq_one_letter_code
_entity_poly.pdbx_strand_id
1 'polypeptide(L)'
;MADWFVSPTDEELREGITAGEVANLVRSRLSNMVGQEVDHAVNLFAPVKHLTIGALMGNHEKSLKIRQNMDVHSSLCSRLGITDLTDQAVIRVISKLGKSVATTIIYLRHGYGAGRTPGAEPNKLARMLNEWEEADVCISGHSHALCINPPKAVARLPRYGKAPELISYKYRWAAYPGCYLYSHLMGASSYESMSCYEAKPMATLKIVIWPFWHTTKRGQDIRGPKIELRQYAIL
;
A
#
# COMPACT_ATOMS: atom_id res chain seq x y z
N MET A 1 -11.00 -1.60 22.41
CA MET A 1 -10.57 -2.91 22.93
C MET A 1 -11.51 -3.91 22.30
N ALA A 2 -11.04 -4.66 21.30
CA ALA A 2 -11.91 -5.44 20.43
C ALA A 2 -11.59 -6.92 20.60
N ASP A 3 -12.56 -7.66 21.12
CA ASP A 3 -12.53 -9.10 21.35
C ASP A 3 -12.54 -9.87 20.03
N TRP A 4 -11.36 -10.03 19.41
CA TRP A 4 -11.21 -10.83 18.17
C TRP A 4 -10.59 -12.21 18.39
N PHE A 5 -10.56 -12.69 19.63
CA PHE A 5 -10.26 -14.08 19.97
C PHE A 5 -11.03 -14.45 21.25
N VAL A 6 -12.34 -14.63 21.12
CA VAL A 6 -13.07 -15.46 22.09
C VAL A 6 -13.04 -16.86 21.49
N SER A 7 -12.10 -17.69 21.94
CA SER A 7 -12.29 -19.13 21.82
C SER A 7 -13.64 -19.45 22.46
N PRO A 8 -14.52 -20.23 21.81
CA PRO A 8 -15.78 -20.61 22.43
C PRO A 8 -15.45 -21.14 23.83
N THR A 9 -16.18 -20.62 24.83
CA THR A 9 -15.96 -21.09 26.21
C THR A 9 -16.21 -22.59 26.25
N ASP A 10 -15.48 -23.33 27.08
CA ASP A 10 -15.66 -24.78 27.23
C ASP A 10 -17.13 -25.16 27.56
N GLU A 11 -17.94 -24.18 27.98
CA GLU A 11 -19.37 -24.28 28.26
C GLU A 11 -20.23 -24.25 26.97
N GLU A 12 -19.89 -23.43 25.96
CA GLU A 12 -20.57 -23.40 24.66
C GLU A 12 -20.32 -24.67 23.83
N LEU A 13 -19.19 -25.34 24.06
CA LEU A 13 -18.89 -26.65 23.46
C LEU A 13 -19.61 -27.81 24.18
N ARG A 14 -20.16 -27.58 25.38
CA ARG A 14 -20.87 -28.60 26.18
C ARG A 14 -22.37 -28.67 25.87
N GLU A 15 -22.95 -27.65 25.26
CA GLU A 15 -24.36 -27.68 24.85
C GLU A 15 -24.52 -28.33 23.47
N GLY A 16 -24.69 -29.66 23.47
CA GLY A 16 -25.52 -30.36 22.48
C GLY A 16 -24.97 -30.53 21.06
N ILE A 17 -23.72 -30.17 20.76
CA ILE A 17 -23.12 -30.50 19.46
C ILE A 17 -22.48 -31.89 19.56
N THR A 18 -23.05 -32.86 18.84
CA THR A 18 -22.47 -34.21 18.75
C THR A 18 -21.07 -34.15 18.14
N ALA A 19 -20.17 -35.07 18.50
CA ALA A 19 -18.81 -35.12 17.94
C ALA A 19 -18.79 -35.14 16.39
N GLY A 20 -19.85 -35.70 15.77
CA GLY A 20 -20.05 -35.68 14.32
C GLY A 20 -20.38 -34.30 13.75
N GLU A 21 -21.16 -33.49 14.46
CA GLU A 21 -21.49 -32.12 14.06
C GLU A 21 -20.28 -31.19 14.21
N VAL A 22 -19.47 -31.34 15.27
CA VAL A 22 -18.19 -30.63 15.40
C VAL A 22 -17.25 -30.99 14.27
N ALA A 23 -17.10 -32.30 13.96
CA ALA A 23 -16.24 -32.75 12.87
C ALA A 23 -16.70 -32.22 11.50
N ASN A 24 -18.02 -32.17 11.26
CA ASN A 24 -18.58 -31.60 10.04
C ASN A 24 -18.35 -30.09 9.95
N LEU A 25 -18.51 -29.36 11.05
CA LEU A 25 -18.24 -27.92 11.12
C LEU A 25 -16.75 -27.61 10.88
N VAL A 26 -15.85 -28.37 11.49
CA VAL A 26 -14.40 -28.23 11.28
C VAL A 26 -14.06 -28.53 9.84
N ARG A 27 -14.59 -29.62 9.28
CA ARG A 27 -14.40 -29.97 7.86
C ARG A 27 -14.90 -28.85 6.94
N SER A 28 -16.10 -28.30 7.19
CA SER A 28 -16.63 -27.22 6.36
C SER A 28 -15.76 -25.97 6.44
N ARG A 29 -15.27 -25.60 7.63
CA ARG A 29 -14.37 -24.45 7.81
C ARG A 29 -13.02 -24.65 7.13
N LEU A 30 -12.43 -25.84 7.25
CA LEU A 30 -11.14 -26.12 6.63
C LEU A 30 -11.24 -26.26 5.10
N SER A 31 -12.40 -26.68 4.59
CA SER A 31 -12.59 -26.93 3.16
C SER A 31 -12.63 -25.67 2.30
N ASN A 32 -12.89 -24.49 2.88
CA ASN A 32 -12.94 -23.21 2.15
C ASN A 32 -12.24 -22.08 2.92
N MET A 33 -11.03 -22.35 3.42
CA MET A 33 -10.26 -21.35 4.16
C MET A 33 -9.99 -20.11 3.30
N VAL A 34 -9.62 -20.29 2.02
CA VAL A 34 -9.32 -19.17 1.11
C VAL A 34 -10.53 -18.27 0.87
N GLY A 35 -11.73 -18.83 0.69
CA GLY A 35 -12.95 -18.04 0.57
C GLY A 35 -13.28 -17.26 1.83
N GLN A 36 -13.09 -17.87 3.01
CA GLN A 36 -13.28 -17.20 4.30
C GLN A 36 -12.33 -16.01 4.50
N GLU A 37 -11.06 -16.14 4.09
CA GLU A 37 -10.11 -15.01 4.14
C GLU A 37 -10.53 -13.86 3.22
N VAL A 38 -11.07 -14.16 2.03
CA VAL A 38 -11.64 -13.14 1.14
C VAL A 38 -12.84 -12.46 1.79
N ASP A 39 -13.77 -13.23 2.38
CA ASP A 39 -14.95 -12.69 3.06
C ASP A 39 -14.55 -11.79 4.25
N HIS A 40 -13.55 -12.22 5.01
CA HIS A 40 -12.98 -11.43 6.10
C HIS A 40 -12.39 -10.12 5.59
N ALA A 41 -11.57 -10.15 4.53
CA ALA A 41 -11.01 -8.95 3.92
C ALA A 41 -12.09 -8.01 3.38
N VAL A 42 -13.14 -8.52 2.74
CA VAL A 42 -14.28 -7.72 2.27
C VAL A 42 -14.94 -6.99 3.44
N ASN A 43 -15.20 -7.68 4.55
CA ASN A 43 -15.82 -7.07 5.73
C ASN A 43 -14.92 -6.01 6.37
N LEU A 44 -13.61 -6.27 6.43
CA LEU A 44 -12.63 -5.33 6.99
C LEU A 44 -12.55 -4.03 6.17
N PHE A 45 -12.58 -4.12 4.84
CA PHE A 45 -12.45 -2.96 3.95
C PHE A 45 -13.79 -2.31 3.56
N ALA A 46 -14.92 -2.96 3.80
CA ALA A 46 -16.25 -2.42 3.47
C ALA A 46 -16.51 -1.00 4.00
N PRO A 47 -16.13 -0.63 5.25
CA PRO A 47 -16.35 0.73 5.76
C PRO A 47 -15.60 1.82 4.98
N VAL A 48 -14.48 1.47 4.35
CA VAL A 48 -13.59 2.43 3.66
C VAL A 48 -13.59 2.28 2.14
N LYS A 49 -14.38 1.36 1.57
CA LYS A 49 -14.39 1.07 0.13
C LYS A 49 -14.63 2.30 -0.75
N HIS A 50 -15.42 3.26 -0.26
CA HIS A 50 -15.73 4.51 -0.96
C HIS A 50 -14.53 5.49 -1.03
N LEU A 51 -13.48 5.24 -0.24
CA LEU A 51 -12.20 5.95 -0.27
C LEU A 51 -11.12 5.17 -1.04
N THR A 52 -11.42 3.94 -1.50
CA THR A 52 -10.49 3.05 -2.16
C THR A 52 -10.58 3.20 -3.68
N ILE A 53 -9.47 3.56 -4.32
CA ILE A 53 -9.41 3.69 -5.79
C ILE A 53 -9.40 2.31 -6.47
N GLY A 54 -8.70 1.36 -5.86
CA GLY A 54 -8.53 -0.01 -6.35
C GLY A 54 -7.50 -0.78 -5.52
N ALA A 55 -7.26 -2.04 -5.88
CA ALA A 55 -6.30 -2.91 -5.23
C ALA A 55 -5.27 -3.44 -6.23
N LEU A 56 -4.02 -3.59 -5.79
CA LEU A 56 -2.95 -4.23 -6.57
C LEU A 56 -2.83 -5.69 -6.19
N MET A 57 -2.67 -6.54 -7.19
CA MET A 57 -2.42 -7.97 -7.04
C MET A 57 -0.98 -8.21 -6.60
N GLY A 58 -0.82 -8.95 -5.51
CA GLY A 58 0.47 -9.39 -5.03
C GLY A 58 0.91 -10.73 -5.57
N ASN A 59 2.14 -11.11 -5.19
CA ASN A 59 2.74 -12.39 -5.55
C ASN A 59 2.00 -13.58 -4.91
N HIS A 60 1.35 -13.38 -3.75
CA HIS A 60 0.59 -14.43 -3.07
C HIS A 60 -0.71 -14.72 -3.81
N GLU A 61 -1.46 -13.68 -4.18
CA GLU A 61 -2.69 -13.78 -4.97
C GLU A 61 -2.41 -14.41 -6.34
N LYS A 62 -1.34 -13.96 -7.01
CA LYS A 62 -0.90 -14.53 -8.28
C LYS A 62 -0.54 -16.02 -8.14
N SER A 63 0.11 -16.41 -7.04
CA SER A 63 0.46 -17.80 -6.77
C SER A 63 -0.79 -18.67 -6.57
N LEU A 64 -1.79 -18.19 -5.83
CA LEU A 64 -3.08 -18.89 -5.66
C LEU A 64 -3.80 -19.06 -7.00
N LYS A 65 -3.83 -18.00 -7.82
CA LYS A 65 -4.44 -18.05 -9.16
C LYS A 65 -3.78 -19.09 -10.05
N ILE A 66 -2.46 -19.16 -10.08
CA ILE A 66 -1.72 -20.08 -10.97
C ILE A 66 -1.72 -21.52 -10.42
N ARG A 67 -1.45 -21.71 -9.13
CA ARG A 67 -1.19 -23.04 -8.55
C ARG A 67 -2.45 -23.73 -8.07
N GLN A 68 -3.47 -22.96 -7.71
CA GLN A 68 -4.69 -23.48 -7.11
C GLN A 68 -5.95 -23.08 -7.90
N ASN A 69 -5.78 -22.42 -9.04
CA ASN A 69 -6.87 -21.94 -9.90
C ASN A 69 -7.90 -21.08 -9.14
N MET A 70 -7.45 -20.32 -8.14
CA MET A 70 -8.28 -19.46 -7.31
C MET A 70 -7.93 -17.99 -7.50
N ASP A 71 -8.84 -17.24 -8.12
CA ASP A 71 -8.67 -15.79 -8.32
C ASP A 71 -9.25 -14.99 -7.14
N VAL A 72 -8.51 -15.00 -6.04
CA VAL A 72 -8.88 -14.27 -4.82
C VAL A 72 -8.87 -12.75 -5.01
N HIS A 73 -8.02 -12.26 -5.92
CA HIS A 73 -7.85 -10.82 -6.13
C HIS A 73 -9.07 -10.23 -6.84
N SER A 74 -9.46 -10.81 -7.98
CA SER A 74 -10.65 -10.34 -8.69
C SER A 74 -11.94 -10.59 -7.89
N SER A 75 -12.00 -11.66 -7.09
CA SER A 75 -13.11 -11.90 -6.15
C SER A 75 -13.24 -10.77 -5.11
N LEU A 76 -12.13 -10.37 -4.47
CA LEU A 76 -12.10 -9.26 -3.52
C LEU A 76 -12.55 -7.94 -4.18
N CYS A 77 -11.98 -7.59 -5.33
CA CYS A 77 -12.29 -6.37 -6.05
C CYS A 77 -13.77 -6.31 -6.46
N SER A 78 -14.30 -7.41 -7.00
CA SER A 78 -15.70 -7.51 -7.42
C SER A 78 -16.67 -7.32 -6.25
N ARG A 79 -16.43 -7.97 -5.12
CA ARG A 79 -17.28 -7.89 -3.92
C ARG A 79 -17.26 -6.52 -3.26
N LEU A 80 -16.10 -5.86 -3.25
CA LEU A 80 -15.97 -4.48 -2.75
C LEU A 80 -16.49 -3.44 -3.76
N GLY A 81 -16.62 -3.79 -5.03
CA GLY A 81 -16.97 -2.85 -6.10
C GLY A 81 -15.85 -1.85 -6.39
N ILE A 82 -14.59 -2.28 -6.26
CA ILE A 82 -13.39 -1.46 -6.52
C ILE A 82 -12.65 -1.95 -7.77
N THR A 83 -11.77 -1.10 -8.30
CA THR A 83 -10.98 -1.42 -9.49
C THR A 83 -9.90 -2.46 -9.18
N ASP A 84 -9.84 -3.52 -9.99
CA ASP A 84 -8.68 -4.43 -10.05
C ASP A 84 -7.56 -3.72 -10.82
N LEU A 85 -6.48 -3.36 -10.12
CA LEU A 85 -5.34 -2.62 -10.68
C LEU A 85 -4.23 -3.54 -11.18
N THR A 86 -4.41 -4.86 -11.19
CA THR A 86 -3.38 -5.84 -11.57
C THR A 86 -2.10 -5.70 -10.72
N ASP A 87 -0.91 -6.02 -11.23
CA ASP A 87 0.34 -5.96 -10.44
C ASP A 87 0.95 -4.54 -10.34
N GLN A 88 0.62 -3.66 -11.30
CA GLN A 88 1.15 -2.30 -11.40
C GLN A 88 0.10 -1.35 -11.96
N ALA A 89 0.14 -0.09 -11.51
CA ALA A 89 -0.78 0.94 -11.99
C ALA A 89 -0.14 2.31 -12.04
N VAL A 90 -0.66 3.15 -12.93
CA VAL A 90 -0.37 4.59 -12.98
C VAL A 90 -1.66 5.34 -12.71
N ILE A 91 -1.69 6.13 -11.64
CA ILE A 91 -2.80 7.00 -11.28
C ILE A 91 -2.42 8.43 -11.66
N ARG A 92 -3.28 9.06 -12.46
CA ARG A 92 -3.15 10.47 -12.82
C ARG A 92 -4.19 11.29 -12.07
N VAL A 93 -3.73 12.10 -11.12
CA VAL A 93 -4.58 13.05 -10.39
C VAL A 93 -4.56 14.37 -11.13
N ILE A 94 -5.71 14.79 -11.67
CA ILE A 94 -5.86 16.06 -12.39
C ILE A 94 -6.65 17.03 -11.50
N SER A 95 -6.00 18.10 -11.09
CA SER A 95 -6.61 19.19 -10.32
C SER A 95 -6.85 20.40 -11.21
N LYS A 96 -8.03 21.02 -11.11
CA LYS A 96 -8.40 22.21 -11.88
C LYS A 96 -8.75 23.35 -10.93
N LEU A 97 -8.24 24.54 -11.21
CA LEU A 97 -8.58 25.79 -10.51
C LEU A 97 -8.74 26.90 -11.53
N GLY A 98 -9.98 27.24 -11.89
CA GLY A 98 -10.28 28.16 -12.99
C GLY A 98 -9.67 27.66 -14.31
N LYS A 99 -8.80 28.47 -14.92
CA LYS A 99 -8.06 28.12 -16.15
C LYS A 99 -6.78 27.31 -15.90
N SER A 100 -6.38 27.14 -14.64
CA SER A 100 -5.16 26.44 -14.26
C SER A 100 -5.44 24.96 -14.10
N VAL A 101 -4.57 24.12 -14.69
CA VAL A 101 -4.60 22.66 -14.56
C VAL A 101 -3.26 22.19 -13.99
N ALA A 102 -3.32 21.37 -12.96
CA ALA A 102 -2.16 20.70 -12.37
C ALA A 102 -2.37 19.19 -12.42
N THR A 103 -1.30 18.48 -12.80
CA THR A 103 -1.31 17.02 -12.91
C THR A 103 -0.26 16.44 -11.99
N THR A 104 -0.66 15.45 -11.20
CA THR A 104 0.24 14.62 -10.39
C THR A 104 0.15 13.18 -10.87
N ILE A 105 1.31 12.59 -11.20
CA ILE A 105 1.40 11.21 -11.67
C ILE A 105 1.94 10.33 -10.54
N ILE A 106 1.19 9.31 -10.17
CA ILE A 106 1.56 8.35 -9.13
C ILE A 106 1.73 6.99 -9.81
N TYR A 107 2.92 6.41 -9.71
CA TYR A 107 3.17 5.03 -10.11
C TYR A 107 3.09 4.13 -8.88
N LEU A 108 2.39 3.01 -9.01
CA LEU A 108 2.20 2.03 -7.95
C LEU A 108 2.58 0.64 -8.47
N ARG A 109 3.21 -0.16 -7.61
CA ARG A 109 3.43 -1.59 -7.84
C ARG A 109 3.34 -2.39 -6.56
N HIS A 110 3.02 -3.67 -6.66
CA HIS A 110 3.17 -4.57 -5.52
C HIS A 110 4.63 -4.66 -5.07
N GLY A 111 5.58 -4.78 -6.00
CA GLY A 111 7.00 -4.85 -5.70
C GLY A 111 7.54 -6.28 -5.52
N TYR A 112 8.76 -6.38 -5.00
CA TYR A 112 9.47 -7.65 -4.89
C TYR A 112 10.52 -7.64 -3.77
N GLY A 113 10.67 -8.80 -3.15
CA GLY A 113 11.62 -9.07 -2.09
C GLY A 113 13.01 -9.32 -2.66
N ALA A 114 14.03 -9.03 -1.86
CA ALA A 114 15.45 -9.32 -2.07
C ALA A 114 16.27 -8.36 -1.22
N GLY A 115 17.40 -8.81 -0.68
CA GLY A 115 18.22 -8.02 0.24
C GLY A 115 17.60 -7.98 1.64
N ARG A 116 18.47 -8.11 2.64
CA ARG A 116 18.11 -8.12 4.07
C ARG A 116 18.72 -6.95 4.84
N THR A 117 19.53 -6.15 4.15
CA THR A 117 20.22 -5.02 4.77
C THR A 117 19.35 -3.77 4.69
N PRO A 118 19.48 -2.81 5.62
CA PRO A 118 18.70 -1.56 5.61
C PRO A 118 18.85 -0.72 4.33
N GLY A 119 19.91 -0.96 3.54
CA GLY A 119 20.13 -0.30 2.26
C GLY A 119 19.36 -0.92 1.08
N ALA A 120 18.77 -2.11 1.23
CA ALA A 120 18.13 -2.81 0.12
C ALA A 120 16.86 -2.09 -0.35
N GLU A 121 16.00 -1.70 0.59
CA GLU A 121 14.76 -0.97 0.33
C GLU A 121 14.99 0.38 -0.38
N PRO A 122 15.83 1.31 0.17
CA PRO A 122 16.03 2.61 -0.46
C PRO A 122 16.69 2.50 -1.85
N ASN A 123 17.58 1.53 -2.07
CA ASN A 123 18.20 1.31 -3.38
C ASN A 123 17.16 0.87 -4.43
N LYS A 124 16.21 -0.01 -4.07
CA LYS A 124 15.12 -0.40 -4.97
C LYS A 124 14.19 0.78 -5.28
N LEU A 125 13.87 1.60 -4.28
CA LEU A 125 13.06 2.80 -4.48
C LEU A 125 13.75 3.81 -5.39
N ALA A 126 15.06 4.02 -5.22
CA ALA A 126 15.85 4.94 -6.06
C ALA A 126 15.88 4.46 -7.51
N ARG A 127 16.08 3.15 -7.72
CA ARG A 127 16.00 2.53 -9.04
C ARG A 127 14.62 2.71 -9.66
N MET A 128 13.54 2.44 -8.92
CA MET A 128 12.17 2.63 -9.40
C MET A 128 11.90 4.09 -9.80
N LEU A 129 12.40 5.06 -9.01
CA LEU A 129 12.26 6.48 -9.32
C LEU A 129 13.01 6.89 -10.60
N ASN A 130 14.13 6.24 -10.90
CA ASN A 130 14.86 6.43 -12.15
C ASN A 130 14.19 5.73 -13.33
N GLU A 131 13.59 4.56 -13.14
CA GLU A 131 12.86 3.85 -14.21
C GLU A 131 11.59 4.60 -14.63
N TRP A 132 10.88 5.22 -13.68
CA TRP A 132 9.63 5.94 -13.92
C TRP A 132 9.81 7.45 -13.89
N GLU A 133 10.61 8.01 -14.79
CA GLU A 133 11.03 9.42 -14.76
C GLU A 133 9.88 10.45 -14.78
N GLU A 134 8.74 10.07 -15.37
CA GLU A 134 7.56 10.93 -15.45
C GLU A 134 6.70 10.93 -14.18
N ALA A 135 6.87 9.92 -13.31
CA ALA A 135 6.09 9.81 -12.10
C ALA A 135 6.60 10.77 -11.01
N ASP A 136 5.68 11.44 -10.35
CA ASP A 136 5.96 12.37 -9.24
C ASP A 136 6.12 11.64 -7.92
N VAL A 137 5.38 10.55 -7.77
CA VAL A 137 5.43 9.66 -6.62
C VAL A 137 5.44 8.23 -7.12
N CYS A 138 6.41 7.44 -6.67
CA CYS A 138 6.46 6.01 -6.93
C CYS A 138 6.28 5.25 -5.62
N ILE A 139 5.28 4.38 -5.54
CA ILE A 139 5.00 3.55 -4.36
C ILE A 139 5.19 2.08 -4.71
N SER A 140 5.89 1.37 -3.83
CA SER A 140 6.06 -0.08 -3.92
C SER A 140 5.55 -0.72 -2.63
N GLY A 141 4.82 -1.83 -2.72
CA GLY A 141 4.42 -2.64 -1.57
C GLY A 141 5.45 -3.73 -1.23
N HIS A 142 4.96 -4.90 -0.79
CA HIS A 142 5.68 -6.16 -0.58
C HIS A 142 6.74 -6.19 0.54
N SER A 143 7.50 -5.11 0.78
CA SER A 143 8.61 -5.12 1.73
C SER A 143 8.20 -5.09 3.21
N HIS A 144 6.91 -4.95 3.52
CA HIS A 144 6.41 -4.81 4.91
C HIS A 144 7.22 -3.79 5.73
N ALA A 145 7.55 -2.66 5.11
CA ALA A 145 8.39 -1.63 5.68
C ALA A 145 7.87 -0.27 5.31
N LEU A 146 8.05 0.69 6.20
CA LEU A 146 7.97 2.09 5.85
C LEU A 146 9.38 2.58 5.50
N CYS A 147 9.55 3.11 4.31
CA CYS A 147 10.80 3.75 3.90
C CYS A 147 10.45 4.83 2.89
N ILE A 148 10.94 6.05 3.12
CA ILE A 148 10.76 7.20 2.23
C ILE A 148 12.16 7.59 1.77
N ASN A 149 12.39 7.53 0.46
CA ASN A 149 13.65 7.99 -0.09
C ASN A 149 13.76 9.52 -0.03
N PRO A 150 14.98 10.05 0.08
CA PRO A 150 15.22 11.47 -0.15
C PRO A 150 14.61 11.92 -1.48
N PRO A 151 13.94 13.09 -1.53
CA PRO A 151 13.29 13.55 -2.76
C PRO A 151 14.32 13.83 -3.85
N LYS A 152 14.06 13.37 -5.07
CA LYS A 152 14.87 13.72 -6.25
C LYS A 152 14.38 15.06 -6.80
N ALA A 153 15.24 16.07 -6.75
CA ALA A 153 14.97 17.36 -7.37
C ALA A 153 15.14 17.27 -8.90
N VAL A 154 14.14 17.73 -9.64
CA VAL A 154 14.17 17.81 -11.11
C VAL A 154 13.88 19.24 -11.51
N ALA A 155 14.77 19.81 -12.32
CA ALA A 155 14.58 21.13 -12.89
C ALA A 155 13.35 21.13 -13.80
N ARG A 156 12.44 22.07 -13.56
CA ARG A 156 11.25 22.29 -14.38
C ARG A 156 11.54 23.48 -15.30
N LEU A 157 11.68 23.17 -16.58
CA LEU A 157 11.76 24.15 -17.65
C LEU A 157 10.39 24.26 -18.34
N PRO A 158 9.93 25.48 -18.66
CA PRO A 158 8.73 25.64 -19.46
C PRO A 158 8.98 25.06 -20.86
N ARG A 159 8.02 24.27 -21.35
CA ARG A 159 8.10 23.65 -22.70
C ARG A 159 8.02 24.69 -23.82
N TYR A 160 7.41 25.84 -23.55
CA TYR A 160 7.17 26.92 -24.50
C TYR A 160 7.50 28.26 -23.85
N GLY A 161 7.92 29.24 -24.65
CA GLY A 161 8.26 30.58 -24.18
C GLY A 161 9.75 30.77 -23.87
N LYS A 162 10.09 31.90 -23.25
CA LYS A 162 11.47 32.20 -22.84
C LYS A 162 11.87 31.34 -21.64
N ALA A 163 13.13 30.92 -21.62
CA ALA A 163 13.70 30.31 -20.43
C ALA A 163 13.59 31.31 -19.26
N PRO A 164 13.14 30.86 -18.07
CA PRO A 164 13.02 31.73 -16.93
C PRO A 164 14.43 32.09 -16.42
N GLU A 165 14.59 33.32 -15.91
CA GLU A 165 15.85 33.75 -15.27
C GLU A 165 16.19 32.88 -14.04
N LEU A 166 15.18 32.25 -13.44
CA LEU A 166 15.32 31.33 -12.31
C LEU A 166 14.76 29.95 -12.67
N ILE A 167 15.57 28.91 -12.47
CA ILE A 167 15.16 27.53 -12.64
C ILE A 167 14.24 27.14 -11.47
N SER A 168 13.01 26.74 -11.80
CA SER A 168 12.10 26.13 -10.82
C SER A 168 12.42 24.64 -10.68
N TYR A 169 12.25 24.07 -9.49
CA TYR A 169 12.45 22.65 -9.24
C TYR A 169 11.15 21.98 -8.81
N LYS A 170 10.95 20.75 -9.26
CA LYS A 170 9.92 19.81 -8.79
C LYS A 170 10.60 18.69 -8.02
N TYR A 171 10.02 18.27 -6.91
CA TYR A 171 10.50 17.13 -6.15
C TYR A 171 9.71 15.88 -6.51
N ARG A 172 10.43 14.80 -6.74
CA ARG A 172 9.88 13.47 -7.00
C ARG A 172 10.20 12.55 -5.83
N TRP A 173 9.27 11.66 -5.51
CA TRP A 173 9.30 10.86 -4.29
C TRP A 173 9.19 9.38 -4.61
N ALA A 174 9.85 8.54 -3.80
CA ALA A 174 9.63 7.10 -3.81
C ALA A 174 9.51 6.59 -2.38
N ALA A 175 8.55 5.69 -2.14
CA ALA A 175 8.34 5.15 -0.80
C ALA A 175 7.74 3.74 -0.79
N TYR A 176 7.99 3.02 0.30
CA TYR A 176 7.15 1.92 0.75
C TYR A 176 6.08 2.45 1.72
N PRO A 177 4.82 2.02 1.60
CA PRO A 177 3.70 2.67 2.26
C PRO A 177 3.57 2.32 3.74
N GLY A 178 4.30 1.31 4.26
CA GLY A 178 4.18 0.93 5.65
C GLY A 178 4.34 -0.55 5.97
N CYS A 179 4.16 -0.85 7.25
CA CYS A 179 4.03 -2.20 7.80
C CYS A 179 2.77 -2.27 8.66
N TYR A 180 2.01 -3.35 8.49
CA TYR A 180 0.84 -3.69 9.30
C TYR A 180 0.96 -5.11 9.88
N LEU A 181 2.16 -5.70 9.80
CA LEU A 181 2.42 -7.03 10.33
C LEU A 181 2.82 -6.94 11.80
N TYR A 182 2.22 -7.82 12.59
CA TYR A 182 2.66 -8.11 13.94
C TYR A 182 3.86 -9.07 13.88
N SER A 183 5.05 -8.52 13.67
CA SER A 183 6.29 -9.30 13.70
C SER A 183 6.78 -9.54 15.14
N HIS A 184 7.46 -10.67 15.38
CA HIS A 184 8.07 -11.02 16.67
C HIS A 184 7.10 -11.07 17.86
N LEU A 185 5.87 -11.54 17.63
CA LEU A 185 4.90 -11.79 18.70
C LEU A 185 5.42 -12.84 19.70
N MET A 186 5.05 -12.69 20.97
CA MET A 186 5.31 -13.72 21.99
C MET A 186 4.51 -14.99 21.65
N GLY A 187 5.18 -16.14 21.62
CA GLY A 187 4.54 -17.44 21.38
C GLY A 187 5.13 -18.18 20.19
N ALA A 188 4.25 -18.72 19.33
CA ALA A 188 4.66 -19.50 18.17
C ALA A 188 5.46 -18.66 17.17
N SER A 189 6.42 -19.30 16.49
CA SER A 189 7.28 -18.61 15.52
C SER A 189 6.45 -18.10 14.33
N SER A 190 6.65 -16.82 14.00
CA SER A 190 6.16 -16.16 12.80
C SER A 190 7.07 -16.43 11.59
N TYR A 191 6.61 -16.13 10.38
CA TYR A 191 7.47 -16.22 9.19
C TYR A 191 8.68 -15.30 9.30
N GLU A 192 8.49 -14.12 9.90
CA GLU A 192 9.49 -13.09 10.10
C GLU A 192 10.59 -13.57 11.04
N SER A 193 10.21 -14.20 12.16
CA SER A 193 11.15 -14.78 13.11
C SER A 193 11.88 -15.99 12.53
N MET A 194 11.20 -16.88 11.80
CA MET A 194 11.86 -18.00 11.11
C MET A 194 12.86 -17.55 10.04
N SER A 195 12.56 -16.45 9.36
CA SER A 195 13.39 -15.89 8.29
C SER A 195 14.45 -14.91 8.80
N CYS A 196 14.52 -14.70 10.12
CA CYS A 196 15.40 -13.74 10.80
C CYS A 196 15.29 -12.31 10.25
N TYR A 197 14.08 -11.87 9.92
CA TYR A 197 13.84 -10.47 9.54
C TYR A 197 13.86 -9.58 10.78
N GLU A 198 14.39 -8.36 10.63
CA GLU A 198 14.31 -7.34 11.67
C GLU A 198 12.85 -6.94 11.94
N ALA A 199 12.55 -6.56 13.18
CA ALA A 199 11.25 -5.99 13.51
C ALA A 199 11.08 -4.65 12.78
N LYS A 200 9.98 -4.50 12.04
CA LYS A 200 9.66 -3.27 11.31
C LYS A 200 8.60 -2.48 12.08
N PRO A 201 8.73 -1.15 12.19
CA PRO A 201 7.73 -0.34 12.89
C PRO A 201 6.39 -0.37 12.15
N MET A 202 5.30 -0.51 12.91
CA MET A 202 3.95 -0.40 12.36
C MET A 202 3.63 1.07 12.09
N ALA A 203 3.65 1.43 10.81
CA ALA A 203 3.48 2.80 10.36
C ALA A 203 2.82 2.82 8.99
N THR A 204 2.15 3.93 8.70
CA THR A 204 1.50 4.19 7.41
C THR A 204 2.00 5.48 6.78
N LEU A 205 1.99 5.51 5.45
CA LEU A 205 2.35 6.64 4.63
C LEU A 205 1.09 7.43 4.24
N LYS A 206 1.13 8.74 4.44
CA LYS A 206 0.18 9.70 3.86
C LYS A 206 0.88 10.56 2.82
N ILE A 207 0.32 10.59 1.62
CA ILE A 207 0.76 11.48 0.55
C ILE A 207 -0.17 12.69 0.55
N VAL A 208 0.40 13.89 0.69
CA VAL A 208 -0.36 15.15 0.65
C VAL A 208 0.04 15.93 -0.60
N ILE A 209 -0.94 16.22 -1.45
CA ILE A 209 -0.75 16.92 -2.72
C ILE A 209 -1.42 18.29 -2.62
N TRP A 210 -0.64 19.36 -2.74
CA TRP A 210 -1.14 20.70 -2.98
C TRP A 210 -0.93 21.05 -4.45
N PRO A 211 -1.95 20.92 -5.31
CA PRO A 211 -1.79 21.12 -6.74
C PRO A 211 -1.45 22.56 -7.12
N PHE A 212 -1.92 23.53 -6.33
CA PHE A 212 -1.74 24.97 -6.54
C PHE A 212 -1.13 25.61 -5.28
N TRP A 213 0.11 25.25 -4.95
CA TRP A 213 0.81 25.82 -3.81
C TRP A 213 1.56 27.10 -4.20
N HIS A 214 1.58 28.07 -3.29
CA HIS A 214 2.31 29.32 -3.44
C HIS A 214 2.96 29.71 -2.11
N THR A 215 4.12 30.34 -2.17
CA THR A 215 4.79 30.94 -1.01
C THR A 215 5.68 32.09 -1.46
N THR A 216 5.98 33.03 -0.56
CA THR A 216 6.96 34.08 -0.81
C THR A 216 8.21 33.82 0.02
N LYS A 217 9.37 33.67 -0.62
CA LYS A 217 10.65 33.45 0.06
C LYS A 217 11.68 34.45 -0.45
N ARG A 218 12.25 35.24 0.46
CA ARG A 218 13.23 36.31 0.13
C ARG A 218 12.72 37.26 -0.97
N GLY A 219 11.45 37.63 -0.92
CA GLY A 219 10.81 38.51 -1.90
C GLY A 219 10.44 37.85 -3.23
N GLN A 220 10.72 36.57 -3.44
CA GLN A 220 10.34 35.83 -4.65
C GLN A 220 9.06 35.03 -4.43
N ASP A 221 8.11 35.15 -5.35
CA ASP A 221 6.87 34.35 -5.38
C ASP A 221 7.15 32.99 -6.05
N ILE A 222 7.06 31.92 -5.27
CA ILE A 222 7.28 30.55 -5.72
C ILE A 222 5.92 29.88 -5.86
N ARG A 223 5.59 29.49 -7.09
CA ARG A 223 4.34 28.79 -7.42
C ARG A 223 4.64 27.42 -8.00
N GLY A 224 3.90 26.40 -7.55
CA GLY A 224 4.00 25.07 -8.11
C GLY A 224 3.23 24.02 -7.32
N PRO A 225 3.12 22.80 -7.84
CA PRO A 225 2.59 21.70 -7.05
C PRO A 225 3.59 21.37 -5.93
N LYS A 226 3.09 21.20 -4.73
CA LYS A 226 3.86 20.72 -3.58
C LYS A 226 3.35 19.31 -3.23
N ILE A 227 4.28 18.38 -3.01
CA ILE A 227 3.97 17.03 -2.57
C ILE A 227 4.77 16.78 -1.29
N GLU A 228 4.09 16.33 -0.24
CA GLU A 228 4.71 15.87 1.00
C GLU A 228 4.35 14.41 1.25
N LEU A 229 5.34 13.63 1.66
CA LEU A 229 5.16 12.30 2.20
C LEU A 229 5.30 12.39 3.73
N ARG A 230 4.26 11.93 4.45
CA ARG A 230 4.19 11.98 5.90
C ARG A 230 4.08 10.57 6.46
N GLN A 231 4.89 10.29 7.48
CA GLN A 231 4.85 9.06 8.24
C GLN A 231 3.92 9.20 9.44
N TYR A 232 3.11 8.18 9.70
CA TYR A 232 2.30 8.05 10.90
C TYR A 232 2.55 6.70 11.55
N ALA A 233 3.02 6.71 12.80
CA ALA A 233 3.05 5.49 13.61
C ALA A 233 1.61 5.08 13.96
N ILE A 234 1.32 3.79 13.91
CA ILE A 234 -0.01 3.23 14.19
C ILE A 234 -0.06 2.71 15.64
N LEU A 235 1.09 2.28 16.18
CA LEU A 235 1.31 1.84 17.55
C LEU A 235 2.55 2.52 18.12
#